data_AF-B6IQT0-F1
#
_entry.id   AF-B6IQT0-F1
#
_cell.length_a   1.000
_cell.length_b   1.000
_cell.length_c   1.000
_cell.angle_alpha   90.00
_cell.angle_beta   90.00
_cell.angle_gamma   90.00
#
_symmetry.space_group_name_H-M   'P 1'
#
loop_
_entity.id
_entity.type
_entity.pdbx_description
1 polymer ?
#
loop_
_entity_poly.entity_id
_entity_poly.type
_entity_poly.pdbx_seq_one_letter_code
_entity_poly.pdbx_strand_id
1 'polypeptide(L)'
;MGESEGRTVCEAKEADAVSRSVEGVANWMHLFRWIVKLIRDEYGVDEKILVRTAILETDCGLSIEQVEEVLDIIAESFDIRFPAGTLDEVVKLEELCMLAAWLKGLFKRPEFLSDGYGEACRSLNAAAA
;
A
#
# COMPACT_ATOMS: atom_id res chain seq x y z
N MET A 1 -10.94 -21.18 -46.20
CA MET A 1 -11.65 -20.32 -45.24
C MET A 1 -11.39 -20.94 -43.87
N GLY A 2 -10.60 -20.39 -42.95
CA GLY A 2 -10.36 -18.98 -42.67
C GLY A 2 -11.27 -18.54 -41.52
N GLU A 3 -11.26 -19.27 -40.39
CA GLU A 3 -11.95 -18.84 -39.17
C GLU A 3 -10.91 -18.70 -38.07
N SER A 4 -10.63 -17.44 -37.79
CA SER A 4 -9.78 -16.94 -36.73
C SER A 4 -10.70 -16.65 -35.54
N GLU A 5 -10.64 -17.47 -34.50
CA GLU A 5 -11.09 -17.12 -33.15
C GLU A 5 -9.84 -17.28 -32.26
N GLY A 6 -9.19 -16.24 -31.75
CA GLY A 6 -9.79 -15.02 -31.23
C GLY A 6 -10.36 -15.28 -29.84
N ARG A 7 -9.60 -15.94 -28.95
CA ARG A 7 -9.93 -15.97 -27.52
C ARG A 7 -8.68 -15.62 -26.72
N THR A 8 -8.73 -14.40 -26.21
CA THR A 8 -7.80 -13.73 -25.32
C THR A 8 -7.38 -14.67 -24.20
N VAL A 9 -6.12 -15.12 -24.23
CA VAL A 9 -5.45 -15.62 -23.03
C VAL A 9 -5.03 -14.40 -22.22
N CYS A 10 -5.98 -13.77 -21.56
CA CYS A 10 -5.70 -13.01 -20.35
C CYS A 10 -6.07 -13.94 -19.22
N GLU A 11 -5.22 -14.96 -19.07
CA GLU A 11 -5.20 -15.88 -17.96
C GLU A 11 -5.32 -15.03 -16.71
N ALA A 12 -6.46 -15.18 -16.02
CA ALA A 12 -6.63 -14.68 -14.69
C ALA A 12 -5.38 -15.11 -13.94
N LYS A 13 -4.54 -14.13 -13.57
CA LYS A 13 -3.52 -14.35 -12.55
C LYS A 13 -4.36 -14.72 -11.34
N GLU A 14 -4.59 -16.02 -11.15
CA GLU A 14 -5.04 -16.60 -9.90
C GLU A 14 -4.06 -16.01 -8.90
N ALA A 15 -4.53 -14.95 -8.24
CA ALA A 15 -3.85 -14.31 -7.15
C ALA A 15 -3.75 -15.40 -6.11
N ASP A 16 -2.65 -16.15 -6.18
CA ASP A 16 -2.14 -16.93 -5.07
C ASP A 16 -2.27 -15.99 -3.88
N ALA A 17 -3.21 -16.36 -3.03
CA ALA A 17 -3.64 -15.54 -1.94
C ALA A 17 -2.47 -15.49 -0.96
N VAL A 18 -1.49 -14.61 -1.21
CA VAL A 18 -0.74 -13.97 -0.14
C VAL A 18 -1.81 -13.61 0.84
N SER A 19 -1.73 -14.15 2.05
CA SER A 19 -2.85 -14.10 2.98
C SER A 19 -3.12 -12.62 3.30
N ARG A 20 -3.96 -11.97 2.49
CA ARG A 20 -4.38 -10.56 2.62
C ARG A 20 -5.20 -10.38 3.89
N SER A 21 -5.45 -11.47 4.61
CA SER A 21 -5.79 -11.47 6.02
C SER A 21 -4.93 -10.46 6.78
N VAL A 22 -5.56 -9.34 7.07
CA VAL A 22 -5.11 -8.33 8.05
C VAL A 22 -5.39 -8.80 9.49
N GLU A 23 -5.79 -10.06 9.66
CA GLU A 23 -6.04 -10.72 10.94
C GLU A 23 -4.77 -10.69 11.80
N GLY A 24 -4.82 -9.92 12.88
CA GLY A 24 -3.69 -9.71 13.78
C GLY A 24 -2.96 -8.37 13.60
N VAL A 25 -3.33 -7.54 12.61
CA VAL A 25 -2.80 -6.18 12.48
C VAL A 25 -3.51 -5.25 13.47
N ALA A 26 -2.95 -5.17 14.68
CA ALA A 26 -3.50 -4.37 15.78
C ALA A 26 -2.71 -3.07 16.04
N ASN A 27 -1.56 -2.88 15.40
CA ASN A 27 -0.68 -1.74 15.63
C ASN A 27 0.16 -1.44 14.38
N TRP A 28 0.71 -0.23 14.29
CA TRP A 28 1.54 0.22 13.17
C TRP A 28 2.73 -0.70 12.89
N MET A 29 3.34 -1.30 13.93
CA MET A 29 4.43 -2.28 13.74
C MET A 29 3.98 -3.57 13.05
N HIS A 30 2.74 -4.01 13.30
CA HIS A 30 2.18 -5.18 12.62
C HIS A 30 1.86 -4.84 11.17
N LEU A 31 1.34 -3.63 10.92
CA LEU A 31 1.10 -3.11 9.58
C LEU A 31 2.40 -2.99 8.79
N PHE A 32 3.46 -2.50 9.41
CA PHE A 32 4.79 -2.40 8.79
C PHE A 32 5.27 -3.77 8.31
N ARG A 33 5.20 -4.79 9.19
CA ARG A 33 5.57 -6.16 8.80
C ARG A 33 4.68 -6.72 7.70
N TRP A 34 3.40 -6.39 7.70
CA TRP A 34 2.46 -6.80 6.67
C TRP A 34 2.83 -6.19 5.31
N ILE A 35 3.11 -4.88 5.26
CA ILE A 35 3.54 -4.18 4.04
C ILE A 35 4.90 -4.70 3.55
N VAL A 36 5.89 -4.89 4.44
CA VAL A 36 7.19 -5.47 4.08
C VAL A 36 7.00 -6.86 3.45
N LYS A 37 6.13 -7.69 4.03
CA LYS A 37 5.82 -9.00 3.49
C LYS A 37 5.14 -8.90 2.13
N LEU A 38 4.16 -7.99 1.97
CA LEU A 38 3.48 -7.74 0.71
C LEU A 38 4.49 -7.37 -0.39
N ILE A 39 5.36 -6.38 -0.13
CA ILE A 39 6.32 -5.90 -1.13
C ILE A 39 7.33 -7.00 -1.49
N ARG A 40 7.78 -7.77 -0.49
CA ARG A 40 8.67 -8.91 -0.71
C ARG A 40 8.04 -9.99 -1.57
N ASP A 41 6.79 -10.34 -1.30
CA ASP A 41 6.09 -11.45 -1.97
C ASP A 41 5.70 -11.08 -3.40
N GLU A 42 5.12 -9.88 -3.58
CA GLU A 42 4.61 -9.42 -4.88
C GLU A 42 5.72 -8.94 -5.81
N TYR A 43 6.74 -8.24 -5.29
CA TYR A 43 7.79 -7.59 -6.09
C TYR A 43 9.18 -8.22 -5.92
N GLY A 44 9.33 -9.21 -5.03
CA GLY A 44 10.61 -9.90 -4.83
C GLY A 44 11.70 -9.05 -4.17
N VAL A 45 11.33 -7.94 -3.51
CA VAL A 45 12.28 -7.02 -2.86
C VAL A 45 12.86 -7.66 -1.59
N ASP A 46 14.16 -7.51 -1.38
CA ASP A 46 14.86 -8.10 -0.23
C ASP A 46 14.45 -7.39 1.08
N GLU A 47 14.05 -8.16 2.09
CA GLU A 47 13.61 -7.60 3.38
C GLU A 47 14.69 -6.79 4.11
N LYS A 48 15.97 -6.99 3.77
CA LYS A 48 17.08 -6.26 4.39
C LYS A 48 17.14 -4.80 3.96
N ILE A 49 16.60 -4.47 2.79
CA ILE A 49 16.52 -3.09 2.27
C ILE A 49 15.17 -2.43 2.59
N LEU A 50 14.14 -3.22 2.93
CA LEU A 50 12.82 -2.74 3.37
C LEU A 50 12.86 -2.23 4.82
N VAL A 51 13.62 -1.16 5.05
CA VAL A 51 13.76 -0.49 6.34
C VAL A 51 12.85 0.75 6.41
N ARG A 52 12.66 1.29 7.62
CA ARG A 52 11.80 2.46 7.86
C ARG A 52 12.16 3.67 7.00
N THR A 53 13.46 3.92 6.82
CA THR A 53 13.98 5.04 6.04
C THR A 53 14.09 4.74 4.55
N ALA A 54 13.71 3.55 4.09
CA ALA A 54 13.83 3.15 2.70
C ALA A 54 12.85 3.97 1.85
N ILE A 55 13.37 4.57 0.79
CA ILE A 55 12.58 5.28 -0.21
C ILE A 55 11.97 4.24 -1.16
N LEU A 56 10.65 4.30 -1.38
CA LEU A 56 9.93 3.30 -2.17
C LEU A 56 10.49 3.18 -3.59
N GLU A 57 10.77 4.30 -4.25
CA GLU A 57 11.29 4.30 -5.61
C GLU A 57 12.79 3.99 -5.69
N THR A 58 13.58 4.59 -4.80
CA THR A 58 15.04 4.53 -4.89
C THR A 58 15.63 3.32 -4.18
N ASP A 59 15.25 3.08 -2.92
CA ASP A 59 15.80 1.98 -2.11
C ASP A 59 15.06 0.67 -2.40
N CYS A 60 13.72 0.70 -2.43
CA CYS A 60 12.93 -0.51 -2.70
C CYS A 60 12.90 -0.86 -4.19
N GLY A 61 13.26 0.08 -5.07
CA GLY A 61 13.27 -0.11 -6.52
C GLY A 61 11.87 -0.26 -7.13
N LEU A 62 10.83 0.23 -6.44
CA LEU A 62 9.46 0.18 -6.91
C LEU A 62 9.19 1.31 -7.90
N SER A 63 8.55 1.00 -9.03
CA SER A 63 8.03 2.03 -9.93
C SER A 63 6.77 2.66 -9.33
N ILE A 64 6.45 3.90 -9.71
CA ILE A 64 5.23 4.62 -9.30
C ILE A 64 3.99 3.73 -9.43
N GLU A 65 3.82 3.06 -10.57
CA GLU A 65 2.70 2.14 -10.83
C GLU A 65 2.61 1.00 -9.79
N GLN A 66 3.77 0.47 -9.35
CA GLN A 66 3.82 -0.58 -8.33
C GLN A 66 3.47 -0.02 -6.94
N VAL A 67 3.89 1.21 -6.64
CA VAL A 67 3.51 1.86 -5.38
C VAL A 67 2.01 2.16 -5.35
N GLU A 68 1.42 2.58 -6.47
CA GLU A 68 -0.04 2.75 -6.60
C GLU A 68 -0.77 1.43 -6.39
N GLU A 69 -0.27 0.33 -6.95
CA GLU A 69 -0.83 -1.01 -6.74
C GLU A 69 -0.74 -1.44 -5.27
N VAL A 70 0.40 -1.18 -4.60
CA VAL A 70 0.53 -1.41 -3.15
C VAL A 70 -0.50 -0.61 -2.35
N LEU A 71 -0.70 0.67 -2.70
CA LEU A 71 -1.71 1.52 -2.06
C LEU A 71 -3.11 0.96 -2.25
N ASP A 72 -3.46 0.49 -3.45
CA ASP A 72 -4.76 -0.10 -3.75
C ASP A 72 -4.99 -1.40 -2.96
N ILE A 73 -3.97 -2.26 -2.88
CA ILE A 73 -4.00 -3.50 -2.08
C ILE A 73 -4.19 -3.18 -0.59
N ILE A 74 -3.50 -2.17 -0.06
CA ILE A 74 -3.67 -1.72 1.33
C ILE A 74 -5.08 -1.15 1.53
N ALA A 75 -5.55 -0.32 0.60
CA ALA A 75 -6.88 0.28 0.65
C ALA A 75 -7.99 -0.77 0.70
N GLU A 76 -7.88 -1.80 -0.15
CA GLU A 76 -8.80 -2.94 -0.18
C GLU A 76 -8.69 -3.78 1.09
N SER A 77 -7.47 -4.15 1.49
CA SER A 77 -7.24 -5.04 2.64
C SER A 77 -7.66 -4.44 3.97
N PHE A 78 -7.47 -3.13 4.15
CA PHE A 78 -7.79 -2.42 5.38
C PHE A 78 -9.12 -1.67 5.33
N ASP A 79 -9.84 -1.70 4.21
CA ASP A 79 -11.06 -0.92 3.98
C ASP A 79 -10.84 0.57 4.30
N ILE A 80 -9.79 1.15 3.68
CA ILE A 80 -9.42 2.56 3.79
C ILE A 80 -9.35 3.20 2.40
N ARG A 81 -9.29 4.53 2.35
CA ARG A 81 -9.26 5.31 1.11
C ARG A 81 -8.12 6.33 1.14
N PHE A 82 -7.20 6.22 0.19
CA PHE A 82 -6.16 7.22 0.00
C PHE A 82 -6.66 8.33 -0.93
N PRO A 83 -6.58 9.62 -0.55
CA PRO A 83 -6.88 10.72 -1.46
C PRO A 83 -5.82 10.84 -2.55
N ALA A 84 -6.17 11.47 -3.68
CA ALA A 84 -5.20 11.73 -4.75
C ALA A 84 -3.99 12.53 -4.24
N GLY A 85 -2.81 12.26 -4.80
CA GLY A 85 -1.56 12.90 -4.39
C GLY A 85 -0.86 12.22 -3.20
N THR A 86 -1.26 11.01 -2.80
CA THR A 86 -0.58 10.25 -1.74
C THR A 86 0.91 10.09 -1.97
N LEU A 87 1.32 9.84 -3.22
CA LEU A 87 2.71 9.63 -3.60
C LEU A 87 3.56 10.91 -3.53
N ASP A 88 2.93 12.10 -3.51
CA ASP A 88 3.64 13.36 -3.30
C ASP A 88 4.01 13.56 -1.82
N GLU A 89 3.18 13.03 -0.93
CA GLU A 89 3.34 13.15 0.53
C GLU A 89 4.11 11.96 1.13
N VAL A 90 4.05 10.80 0.49
CA VAL A 90 4.63 9.54 0.97
C VAL A 90 5.71 9.07 0.03
N VAL A 91 6.96 9.17 0.49
CA VAL A 91 8.13 8.74 -0.28
C VAL A 91 8.88 7.60 0.39
N LYS A 92 8.72 7.43 1.71
CA LYS A 92 9.34 6.37 2.50
C LYS A 92 8.36 5.26 2.89
N LEU A 93 8.91 4.07 3.10
CA LEU A 93 8.15 2.91 3.57
C LEU A 93 7.52 3.14 4.96
N GLU A 94 8.22 3.80 5.88
CA GLU A 94 7.66 4.15 7.19
C GLU A 94 6.50 5.15 7.06
N GLU A 95 6.61 6.13 6.17
CA GLU A 95 5.58 7.15 5.94
C GLU A 95 4.29 6.49 5.42
N LEU A 96 4.42 5.59 4.45
CA LEU A 96 3.32 4.78 3.92
C LEU A 96 2.61 4.00 5.04
N CYS A 97 3.41 3.34 5.87
CA CYS A 97 2.89 2.57 6.99
C CYS A 97 2.20 3.46 8.03
N MET A 98 2.79 4.59 8.40
CA MET A 98 2.21 5.50 9.38
C MET A 98 0.90 6.11 8.86
N LEU A 99 0.85 6.48 7.58
CA LEU A 99 -0.35 6.98 6.93
C LEU A 99 -1.46 5.91 6.98
N ALA A 100 -1.20 4.72 6.46
CA ALA A 100 -2.19 3.64 6.45
C ALA A 100 -2.67 3.26 7.87
N ALA A 101 -1.77 3.25 8.85
CA ALA A 101 -2.12 3.00 10.25
C ALA A 101 -3.00 4.11 10.82
N TRP A 102 -2.71 5.38 10.52
CA TRP A 102 -3.53 6.51 10.94
C TRP A 102 -4.91 6.49 10.28
N LEU A 103 -4.99 6.20 8.97
CA LEU A 103 -6.26 6.07 8.25
C LEU A 103 -7.17 4.99 8.85
N LYS A 104 -6.56 3.91 9.34
CA LYS A 104 -7.29 2.84 10.03
C LYS A 104 -7.61 3.15 11.50
N GLY A 105 -7.08 4.24 12.07
CA GLY A 105 -7.22 4.59 13.49
C GLY A 105 -6.30 3.80 14.43
N LEU A 106 -5.27 3.14 13.89
CA LEU A 106 -4.25 2.39 14.66
C LEU A 106 -3.04 3.25 15.07
N PHE A 107 -2.96 4.49 14.58
CA PHE A 107 -1.86 5.40 14.84
C PHE A 107 -2.33 6.86 14.89
N LYS A 108 -1.50 7.75 15.45
CA LYS A 108 -1.76 9.20 15.46
C LYS A 108 -1.45 9.82 14.09
N ARG A 109 -1.99 11.01 13.83
CA ARG A 109 -1.68 11.78 12.61
C ARG A 109 -0.16 11.93 12.44
N PRO A 110 0.39 11.54 11.28
CA PRO A 110 1.81 11.74 10.98
C PRO A 110 2.16 13.22 10.83
N GLU A 111 3.37 13.59 11.26
CA GLU A 111 3.85 14.98 11.31
C GLU A 111 4.33 15.48 9.93
N PHE A 112 4.65 14.55 9.02
CA PHE A 112 5.11 14.86 7.67
C PHE A 112 3.97 15.27 6.73
N LEU A 113 2.70 14.99 7.10
CA LEU A 113 1.56 15.27 6.24
C LEU A 113 1.16 16.74 6.29
N SER A 114 1.02 17.32 5.10
CA SER A 114 0.43 18.64 4.87
C SER A 114 -0.99 18.71 5.43
N ASP A 115 -1.39 19.90 5.90
CA ASP A 115 -2.70 20.07 6.55
C ASP A 115 -3.87 19.78 5.62
N GLY A 116 -3.81 20.25 4.37
CA GLY A 116 -4.85 19.98 3.37
C GLY A 116 -4.97 18.51 2.99
N TYR A 117 -3.86 17.77 2.94
CA TYR A 117 -3.89 16.32 2.68
C TYR A 117 -4.47 15.57 3.89
N GLY A 118 -4.05 15.96 5.09
CA GLY A 118 -4.60 15.42 6.34
C GLY A 118 -6.12 15.58 6.42
N GLU A 119 -6.67 16.74 6.05
CA GLU A 119 -8.12 16.96 5.99
C GLU A 119 -8.80 16.06 4.95
N ALA A 120 -8.23 15.90 3.76
CA ALA A 120 -8.77 15.00 2.74
C ALA A 120 -8.81 13.54 3.23
N CYS A 121 -7.75 13.09 3.90
CA CYS A 121 -7.68 11.77 4.54
C CYS A 121 -8.82 11.57 5.54
N ARG A 122 -9.07 12.54 6.43
CA ARG A 122 -10.16 12.47 7.42
C ARG A 122 -11.54 12.49 6.77
N SER A 123 -11.70 13.26 5.71
CA SER A 123 -12.96 13.35 4.96
C SER A 123 -13.34 12.01 4.31
N LEU A 124 -12.34 11.24 3.86
CA LEU A 124 -12.54 9.93 3.24
C LEU A 124 -12.55 8.77 4.25
N ASN A 125 -11.93 8.93 5.42
CA ASN A 125 -11.77 7.87 6.41
C ASN A 125 -12.23 8.35 7.78
N ALA A 126 -13.41 7.90 8.21
CA ALA A 126 -13.98 8.29 9.50
C ALA A 126 -13.14 7.84 10.71
N ALA A 127 -12.29 6.82 10.55
CA ALA A 127 -11.40 6.32 11.61
C ALA A 127 -10.15 7.20 11.81
N ALA A 128 -9.82 8.06 10.84
CA ALA A 128 -8.75 9.05 10.95
C ALA A 128 -9.23 10.25 11.78
N ALA A 129 -9.23 10.11 13.10
CA ALA A 129 -9.57 11.20 14.02
C ALA A 129 -8.39 12.16 14.27
#